data_AF-A0A2U3Y783-F1
#
_entry.id   AF-A0A2U3Y783-F1
#
_cell.length_a   1.000
_cell.length_b   1.000
_cell.length_c   1.000
_cell.angle_alpha   90.00
_cell.angle_beta   90.00
_cell.angle_gamma   90.00
#
_symmetry.space_group_name_H-M   'P 1'
#
loop_
_entity.id
_entity.type
_entity.pdbx_description
1 polymer ?
#
loop_
_entity_poly.entity_id
_entity_poly.type
_entity_poly.pdbx_seq_one_letter_code
_entity_poly.pdbx_strand_id
1 'polypeptide(L)'
;MDKILEAVVTSSYPASVKQGLVRRVLEAARQPLEREQCLALLALGARLYVSGADELPRRVGCQLLHVAGRHHPDVFAEFFSARRVLRLLQGGAGPPGVRALACVQLGLQLLPEGPAADEVFALLRREVLRTVCERPGPAVCAQVARLLARHPRCVPDGPHRLLFCQQLVRCLGRFRCPAEGEEGAVEFLEQAQQVSGLLAQLWRAQPAAILPCLKELFAVISCTEEEPPSSALASVVQHLPLELMDGVVRNLSNDDSVTDSQMLTAISRMIDWVSWPLGKNIDKWIIALLKGLAAVKKFSILIEVSLAKIEKVFSKLLYPIVRGAALSVLKYMLLTFQHSHEAFHLLLPHIPPMVASLVKEDSNSGTSCLEQLAELVHCMVFRFPGFPDLYEPVMEAIKDLHVPSEDRIKQLLGQDAWTSQKSELAGFYPRLMAKSDTGKIGLINLGNTCYVNSILQALFMASE
;
A
#
# COMPACT_ATOMS: atom_id res chain seq x y z
N MET A 1 -49.11 -10.67 -2.26
CA MET A 1 -48.51 -9.79 -1.20
C MET A 1 -47.35 -8.99 -1.77
N ASP A 2 -46.45 -9.67 -2.48
CA ASP A 2 -45.45 -9.14 -3.39
C ASP A 2 -45.91 -7.92 -4.21
N LYS A 3 -46.99 -8.00 -4.99
CA LYS A 3 -47.48 -6.88 -5.82
C LYS A 3 -47.87 -5.64 -4.99
N ILE A 4 -48.43 -5.86 -3.81
CA ILE A 4 -48.80 -4.78 -2.88
C ILE A 4 -47.54 -4.11 -2.35
N LEU A 5 -46.56 -4.92 -1.92
CA LEU A 5 -45.31 -4.39 -1.40
C LEU A 5 -44.51 -3.62 -2.46
N GLU A 6 -44.47 -4.14 -3.69
CA GLU A 6 -43.83 -3.46 -4.82
C GLU A 6 -44.47 -2.09 -5.09
N ALA A 7 -45.80 -2.02 -5.15
CA ALA A 7 -46.53 -0.77 -5.31
C ALA A 7 -46.32 0.21 -4.14
N VAL A 8 -46.25 -0.29 -2.90
CA VAL A 8 -46.01 0.55 -1.70
C VAL A 8 -44.62 1.18 -1.75
N VAL A 9 -43.60 0.40 -2.12
CA VAL A 9 -42.21 0.88 -2.16
C VAL A 9 -42.04 1.96 -3.23
N THR A 10 -42.67 1.82 -4.39
CA THR A 10 -42.60 2.76 -5.52
C THR A 10 -43.60 3.92 -5.45
N SER A 11 -44.61 3.85 -4.56
CA SER A 11 -45.61 4.91 -4.41
C SER A 11 -45.04 6.26 -3.93
N SER A 12 -45.83 7.32 -4.01
CA SER A 12 -45.56 8.63 -3.42
C SER A 12 -46.05 8.77 -1.97
N TYR A 13 -46.41 7.68 -1.29
CA TYR A 13 -46.91 7.74 0.09
C TYR A 13 -45.87 8.32 1.06
N PRO A 14 -46.32 8.99 2.16
CA PRO A 14 -45.43 9.45 3.23
C PRO A 14 -44.62 8.29 3.83
N ALA A 15 -43.40 8.56 4.28
CA ALA A 15 -42.48 7.54 4.80
C ALA A 15 -43.08 6.73 5.96
N SER A 16 -43.83 7.38 6.86
CA SER A 16 -44.52 6.72 7.98
C SER A 16 -45.57 5.71 7.51
N VAL A 17 -46.32 6.04 6.46
CA VAL A 17 -47.34 5.16 5.86
C VAL A 17 -46.68 3.98 5.17
N LYS A 18 -45.61 4.23 4.39
CA LYS A 18 -44.82 3.16 3.76
C LYS A 18 -44.27 2.19 4.80
N GLN A 19 -43.70 2.69 5.90
CA GLN A 19 -43.16 1.85 6.98
C GLN A 19 -44.24 0.99 7.65
N GLY A 20 -45.43 1.55 7.92
CA GLY A 20 -46.54 0.80 8.50
C GLY A 20 -47.04 -0.33 7.59
N LEU A 21 -47.16 -0.07 6.29
CA LEU A 21 -47.57 -1.08 5.31
C LEU A 21 -46.51 -2.16 5.10
N VAL A 22 -45.23 -1.77 4.98
CA VAL A 22 -44.09 -2.70 4.92
C VAL A 22 -44.10 -3.63 6.14
N ARG A 23 -44.27 -3.08 7.34
CA ARG A 23 -44.30 -3.86 8.58
C ARG A 23 -45.41 -4.91 8.56
N ARG A 24 -46.61 -4.56 8.12
CA ARG A 24 -47.74 -5.51 8.01
C ARG A 24 -47.42 -6.64 7.03
N VAL A 25 -46.81 -6.33 5.88
CA VAL A 25 -46.41 -7.36 4.90
C VAL A 25 -45.32 -8.27 5.48
N LEU A 26 -44.35 -7.72 6.21
CA LEU A 26 -43.32 -8.51 6.88
C LEU A 26 -43.89 -9.40 7.99
N GLU A 27 -44.88 -8.92 8.74
CA GLU A 27 -45.58 -9.71 9.77
C GLU A 27 -46.39 -10.85 9.14
N ALA A 28 -47.08 -10.57 8.02
CA ALA A 28 -47.79 -11.60 7.25
C ALA A 28 -46.84 -12.65 6.67
N ALA A 29 -45.65 -12.24 6.21
CA ALA A 29 -44.65 -13.16 5.64
C ALA A 29 -44.06 -14.15 6.66
N ARG A 30 -44.28 -13.94 7.97
CA ARG A 30 -43.89 -14.90 9.03
C ARG A 30 -44.87 -16.06 9.18
N GLN A 31 -46.11 -15.90 8.72
CA GLN A 31 -47.11 -16.95 8.76
C GLN A 31 -46.83 -17.97 7.65
N PRO A 32 -47.34 -19.22 7.76
CA PRO A 32 -47.25 -20.22 6.70
C PRO A 32 -47.73 -19.66 5.36
N LEU A 33 -46.90 -19.76 4.33
CA LEU A 33 -47.20 -19.28 2.99
C LEU A 33 -47.24 -20.45 2.01
N GLU A 34 -48.09 -20.33 1.00
CA GLU A 34 -48.01 -21.22 -0.16
C GLU A 34 -46.68 -21.03 -0.88
N ARG A 35 -46.16 -22.12 -1.44
CA ARG A 35 -44.85 -22.15 -2.11
C ARG A 35 -44.68 -21.04 -3.13
N GLU A 36 -45.64 -20.85 -4.03
CA GLU A 36 -45.54 -19.84 -5.09
C GLU A 36 -45.53 -18.41 -4.54
N GLN A 37 -46.31 -18.15 -3.49
CA GLN A 37 -46.35 -16.85 -2.84
C GLN A 37 -45.02 -16.53 -2.15
N CYS A 38 -44.41 -17.51 -1.48
CA CYS A 38 -43.09 -17.37 -0.87
C CYS A 38 -42.00 -17.14 -1.93
N LEU A 39 -42.00 -17.90 -3.04
CA LEU A 39 -41.07 -17.69 -4.16
C LEU A 39 -41.19 -16.29 -4.78
N ALA A 40 -42.41 -15.77 -4.93
CA ALA A 40 -42.67 -14.43 -5.44
C ALA A 40 -42.14 -13.35 -4.49
N LEU A 41 -42.33 -13.50 -3.18
CA LEU A 41 -41.79 -12.60 -2.16
C LEU A 41 -40.26 -12.61 -2.14
N LEU A 42 -39.64 -13.79 -2.19
CA LEU A 42 -38.18 -13.90 -2.28
C LEU A 42 -37.64 -13.24 -3.56
N ALA A 43 -38.34 -13.42 -4.68
CA ALA A 43 -37.93 -12.84 -5.96
C ALA A 43 -38.00 -11.31 -5.94
N LEU A 44 -39.06 -10.76 -5.36
CA LEU A 44 -39.20 -9.33 -5.12
C LEU A 44 -38.11 -8.83 -4.15
N GLY A 45 -37.87 -9.53 -3.04
CA GLY A 45 -36.87 -9.16 -2.05
C GLY A 45 -35.47 -9.05 -2.65
N ALA A 46 -35.06 -10.05 -3.44
CA ALA A 46 -33.79 -10.03 -4.16
C ALA A 46 -33.71 -8.86 -5.16
N ARG A 47 -34.79 -8.62 -5.94
CA ARG A 47 -34.84 -7.51 -6.90
C ARG A 47 -34.73 -6.14 -6.21
N LEU A 48 -35.51 -5.92 -5.15
CA LEU A 48 -35.48 -4.67 -4.38
C LEU A 48 -34.12 -4.43 -3.72
N TYR A 49 -33.47 -5.48 -3.23
CA TYR A 49 -32.14 -5.37 -2.62
C TYR A 49 -31.05 -5.04 -3.64
N VAL A 50 -31.04 -5.74 -4.77
CA VAL A 50 -29.97 -5.60 -5.78
C VAL A 50 -30.16 -4.36 -6.65
N SER A 51 -31.39 -4.11 -7.10
CA SER A 51 -31.70 -3.07 -8.08
C SER A 51 -32.36 -1.81 -7.48
N GLY A 52 -32.69 -1.81 -6.19
CA GLY A 52 -33.30 -0.64 -5.54
C GLY A 52 -32.42 0.61 -5.64
N ALA A 53 -32.98 1.70 -6.15
CA ALA A 53 -32.29 2.99 -6.27
C ALA A 53 -32.06 3.62 -4.89
N ASP A 54 -33.11 3.67 -4.07
CA ASP A 54 -33.08 4.32 -2.76
C ASP A 54 -32.75 3.36 -1.61
N GLU A 55 -32.47 3.90 -0.43
CA GLU A 55 -32.22 3.12 0.78
C GLU A 55 -33.43 2.28 1.21
N LEU A 56 -34.64 2.85 1.14
CA LEU A 56 -35.86 2.18 1.59
C LEU A 56 -36.14 0.86 0.82
N PRO A 57 -36.23 0.82 -0.52
CA PRO A 57 -36.37 -0.43 -1.27
C PRO A 57 -35.32 -1.48 -0.88
N ARG A 58 -34.06 -1.05 -0.72
CA ARG A 58 -32.96 -1.95 -0.36
C ARG A 58 -33.15 -2.54 1.04
N ARG A 59 -33.50 -1.71 2.02
CA ARG A 59 -33.80 -2.14 3.39
C ARG A 59 -34.98 -3.12 3.43
N VAL A 60 -36.06 -2.80 2.71
CA VAL A 60 -37.24 -3.67 2.60
C VAL A 60 -36.89 -5.01 1.96
N GLY A 61 -36.12 -4.99 0.87
CA GLY A 61 -35.66 -6.21 0.19
C GLY A 61 -34.83 -7.11 1.12
N CYS A 62 -33.88 -6.52 1.88
CA CYS A 62 -33.08 -7.24 2.87
C CYS A 62 -33.93 -7.86 4.00
N GLN A 63 -34.89 -7.10 4.53
CA GLN A 63 -35.81 -7.59 5.57
C GLN A 63 -36.69 -8.73 5.06
N LEU A 64 -37.19 -8.61 3.83
CA LEU A 64 -38.04 -9.62 3.23
C LEU A 64 -37.29 -10.94 3.00
N LEU A 65 -36.05 -10.86 2.49
CA LEU A 65 -35.18 -12.03 2.34
C LEU A 65 -34.92 -12.71 3.68
N HIS A 66 -34.63 -11.95 4.74
CA HIS A 66 -34.43 -12.50 6.09
C HIS A 66 -35.67 -13.17 6.65
N VAL A 67 -36.83 -12.51 6.56
CA VAL A 67 -38.08 -13.05 7.12
C VAL A 67 -38.48 -14.31 6.36
N ALA A 68 -38.52 -14.26 5.03
CA ALA A 68 -38.89 -15.41 4.23
C ALA A 68 -37.87 -16.56 4.36
N GLY A 69 -36.57 -16.27 4.38
CA GLY A 69 -35.52 -17.28 4.54
C GLY A 69 -35.55 -17.99 5.90
N ARG A 70 -35.89 -17.28 6.98
CA ARG A 70 -35.98 -17.88 8.33
C ARG A 70 -37.25 -18.69 8.57
N HIS A 71 -38.38 -18.24 8.03
CA HIS A 71 -39.68 -18.86 8.29
C HIS A 71 -40.06 -19.93 7.26
N HIS A 72 -39.44 -19.92 6.06
CA HIS A 72 -39.72 -20.86 4.98
C HIS A 72 -38.41 -21.44 4.39
N PRO A 73 -37.59 -22.16 5.18
CA PRO A 73 -36.23 -22.57 4.80
C PRO A 73 -36.18 -23.50 3.58
N ASP A 74 -37.15 -24.40 3.41
CA ASP A 74 -37.18 -25.34 2.28
C ASP A 74 -37.42 -24.61 0.95
N VAL A 75 -38.39 -23.68 0.95
CA VAL A 75 -38.68 -22.84 -0.23
C VAL A 75 -37.50 -21.88 -0.49
N PHE A 76 -36.83 -21.42 0.57
CA PHE A 76 -35.62 -20.61 0.44
C PHE A 76 -34.47 -21.38 -0.21
N ALA A 77 -34.24 -22.64 0.17
CA ALA A 77 -33.22 -23.48 -0.43
C ALA A 77 -33.48 -23.74 -1.92
N GLU A 78 -34.75 -23.95 -2.31
CA GLU A 78 -35.16 -24.06 -3.71
C GLU A 78 -34.88 -22.74 -4.48
N PHE A 79 -35.25 -21.62 -3.86
CA PHE A 79 -35.06 -20.29 -4.43
C PHE A 79 -33.59 -19.95 -4.63
N PHE A 80 -32.77 -20.16 -3.60
CA PHE A 80 -31.34 -19.84 -3.56
C PHE A 80 -30.47 -20.96 -4.15
N SER A 81 -30.90 -21.52 -5.27
CA SER A 81 -30.18 -22.56 -6.01
C SER A 81 -28.93 -22.03 -6.71
N ALA A 82 -27.97 -22.92 -6.98
CA ALA A 82 -26.75 -22.61 -7.72
C ALA A 82 -27.04 -21.89 -9.06
N ARG A 83 -28.06 -22.34 -9.81
CA ARG A 83 -28.47 -21.69 -11.08
C ARG A 83 -28.90 -20.24 -10.88
N ARG A 84 -29.58 -19.91 -9.79
CA ARG A 84 -30.02 -18.54 -9.51
C ARG A 84 -28.87 -17.66 -9.02
N VAL A 85 -28.01 -18.20 -8.16
CA VAL A 85 -26.77 -17.54 -7.72
C VAL A 85 -25.88 -17.21 -8.93
N LEU A 86 -25.72 -18.15 -9.86
CA LEU A 86 -24.95 -17.92 -11.09
C LEU A 86 -25.52 -16.77 -11.91
N ARG A 87 -26.83 -16.78 -12.19
CA ARG A 87 -27.50 -15.69 -12.92
C ARG A 87 -27.35 -14.34 -12.22
N LEU A 88 -27.34 -14.33 -10.89
CA LEU A 88 -27.15 -13.12 -10.11
C LEU A 88 -25.71 -12.57 -10.24
N LEU A 89 -24.71 -13.45 -10.29
CA LEU A 89 -23.30 -13.08 -10.43
C LEU A 89 -22.86 -12.78 -11.87
N GLN A 90 -23.61 -13.28 -12.86
CA GLN A 90 -23.34 -13.13 -14.30
C GLN A 90 -24.40 -12.30 -15.04
N GLY A 91 -25.18 -11.50 -14.31
CA GLY A 91 -26.30 -10.74 -14.87
C GLY A 91 -25.92 -9.57 -15.80
N GLY A 92 -24.63 -9.29 -16.00
CA GLY A 92 -24.14 -8.20 -16.86
C GLY A 92 -22.76 -8.51 -17.46
N ALA A 93 -22.27 -7.62 -18.32
CA ALA A 93 -20.92 -7.71 -18.86
C ALA A 93 -19.89 -7.26 -17.81
N GLY A 94 -19.04 -8.19 -17.35
CA GLY A 94 -17.98 -7.91 -16.39
C GLY A 94 -18.23 -8.48 -14.98
N PRO A 95 -17.47 -8.00 -13.97
CA PRO A 95 -17.54 -8.55 -12.62
C PRO A 95 -18.90 -8.30 -11.97
N PRO A 96 -19.33 -9.16 -11.03
CA PRO A 96 -20.58 -8.99 -10.32
C PRO A 96 -20.61 -7.66 -9.56
N GLY A 97 -21.76 -6.99 -9.59
CA GLY A 97 -21.97 -5.79 -8.79
C GLY A 97 -21.86 -6.08 -7.29
N VAL A 98 -21.37 -5.11 -6.52
CA VAL A 98 -21.18 -5.23 -5.05
C VAL A 98 -22.45 -5.72 -4.35
N ARG A 99 -23.62 -5.22 -4.77
CA ARG A 99 -24.93 -5.61 -4.22
C ARG A 99 -25.32 -7.05 -4.54
N ALA A 100 -24.94 -7.56 -5.72
CA ALA A 100 -25.17 -8.95 -6.08
C ALA A 100 -24.37 -9.88 -5.15
N LEU A 101 -23.08 -9.59 -4.93
CA LEU A 101 -22.26 -10.34 -3.97
C LEU A 101 -22.77 -10.22 -2.52
N ALA A 102 -23.24 -9.04 -2.11
CA ALA A 102 -23.86 -8.85 -0.80
C ALA A 102 -25.16 -9.65 -0.64
N CYS A 103 -25.95 -9.77 -1.71
CA CYS A 103 -27.16 -10.59 -1.73
C CYS A 103 -26.81 -12.09 -1.63
N VAL A 104 -25.73 -12.54 -2.29
CA VAL A 104 -25.23 -13.91 -2.16
C VAL A 104 -24.76 -14.18 -0.74
N GLN A 105 -23.96 -13.27 -0.15
CA GLN A 105 -23.53 -13.39 1.25
C GLN A 105 -24.72 -13.48 2.20
N LEU A 106 -25.76 -12.67 2.00
CA LEU A 106 -26.99 -12.75 2.78
C LEU A 106 -27.67 -14.12 2.60
N GLY A 107 -27.76 -14.62 1.37
CA GLY A 107 -28.40 -15.90 1.11
C GLY A 107 -27.67 -17.08 1.76
N LEU A 108 -26.33 -17.06 1.77
CA LEU A 108 -25.53 -18.07 2.48
C LEU A 108 -25.77 -18.11 3.99
N GLN A 109 -26.16 -16.99 4.60
CA GLN A 109 -26.49 -16.94 6.04
C GLN A 109 -27.83 -17.60 6.37
N LEU A 110 -28.70 -17.74 5.38
CA LEU A 110 -30.07 -18.24 5.53
C LEU A 110 -30.24 -19.65 4.93
N LEU A 111 -29.28 -20.10 4.13
CA LEU A 111 -29.34 -21.39 3.45
C LEU A 111 -29.11 -22.55 4.44
N PRO A 112 -30.06 -23.50 4.55
CA PRO A 112 -29.86 -24.67 5.41
C PRO A 112 -28.76 -25.57 4.85
N GLU A 113 -28.06 -26.28 5.74
CA GLU A 113 -27.08 -27.29 5.34
C GLU A 113 -27.75 -28.43 4.56
N GLY A 114 -27.08 -28.90 3.50
CA GLY A 114 -27.60 -29.95 2.63
C GLY A 114 -27.01 -29.89 1.22
N PRO A 115 -27.45 -30.78 0.30
CA PRO A 115 -26.88 -30.90 -1.04
C PRO A 115 -27.00 -29.61 -1.86
N ALA A 116 -28.12 -28.88 -1.71
CA ALA A 116 -28.30 -27.58 -2.36
C ALA A 116 -27.25 -26.54 -1.89
N ALA A 117 -26.86 -26.58 -0.61
CA ALA A 117 -25.81 -25.72 -0.10
C ALA A 117 -24.43 -26.10 -0.65
N ASP A 118 -24.13 -27.39 -0.73
CA ASP A 118 -22.86 -27.87 -1.32
C ASP A 118 -22.70 -27.46 -2.79
N GLU A 119 -23.77 -27.53 -3.59
CA GLU A 119 -23.77 -27.04 -4.97
C GLU A 119 -23.47 -25.53 -5.05
N VAL A 120 -24.07 -24.75 -4.15
CA VAL A 120 -23.82 -23.30 -4.08
C VAL A 120 -22.38 -23.01 -3.65
N PHE A 121 -21.84 -23.71 -2.65
CA PHE A 121 -20.45 -23.55 -2.24
C PHE A 121 -19.48 -23.91 -3.37
N ALA A 122 -19.70 -25.03 -4.06
CA ALA A 122 -18.89 -25.45 -5.19
C ALA A 122 -18.95 -24.46 -6.37
N LEU A 123 -20.11 -23.87 -6.62
CA LEU A 123 -20.26 -22.78 -7.59
C LEU A 123 -19.42 -21.56 -7.17
N LEU A 124 -19.54 -21.12 -5.92
CA LEU A 124 -18.90 -19.91 -5.43
C LEU A 124 -17.38 -20.02 -5.44
N ARG A 125 -16.79 -21.18 -5.16
CA ARG A 125 -15.34 -21.40 -5.30
C ARG A 125 -14.81 -21.03 -6.69
N ARG A 126 -15.62 -21.26 -7.74
CA ARG A 126 -15.27 -20.89 -9.13
C ARG A 126 -15.57 -19.43 -9.42
N GLU A 127 -16.75 -18.95 -9.02
CA GLU A 127 -17.20 -17.59 -9.34
C GLU A 127 -16.41 -16.50 -8.61
N VAL A 128 -15.96 -16.73 -7.37
CA VAL A 128 -15.10 -15.76 -6.67
C VAL A 128 -13.73 -15.64 -7.35
N LEU A 129 -13.19 -16.74 -7.86
CA LEU A 129 -11.96 -16.71 -8.65
C LEU A 129 -12.16 -15.97 -9.97
N ARG A 130 -13.21 -16.31 -10.73
CA ARG A 130 -13.56 -15.59 -11.97
C ARG A 130 -13.67 -14.08 -11.70
N THR A 131 -14.41 -13.71 -10.66
CA THR A 131 -14.63 -12.31 -10.26
C THR A 131 -13.31 -11.57 -10.06
N VAL A 132 -12.34 -12.15 -9.35
CA VAL A 132 -11.03 -11.50 -9.10
C VAL A 132 -10.14 -11.53 -10.36
N CYS A 133 -10.23 -12.58 -11.19
CA CYS A 133 -9.53 -12.64 -12.48
C CYS A 133 -10.00 -11.56 -13.47
N GLU A 134 -11.25 -11.09 -13.34
CA GLU A 134 -11.79 -9.94 -14.11
C GLU A 134 -11.30 -8.58 -13.60
N ARG A 135 -10.45 -8.58 -12.56
CA ARG A 135 -9.74 -7.41 -12.01
C ARG A 135 -10.71 -6.32 -11.55
N PRO A 136 -11.62 -6.63 -10.62
CA PRO A 136 -12.67 -5.72 -10.25
C PRO A 136 -12.13 -4.62 -9.32
N GLY A 137 -12.90 -3.54 -9.18
CA GLY A 137 -12.53 -2.42 -8.31
C GLY A 137 -12.50 -2.75 -6.81
N PRO A 138 -12.02 -1.80 -5.99
CA PRO A 138 -11.85 -1.95 -4.54
C PRO A 138 -13.09 -2.49 -3.81
N ALA A 139 -14.27 -1.91 -4.07
CA ALA A 139 -15.52 -2.27 -3.40
C ALA A 139 -15.96 -3.73 -3.65
N VAL A 140 -15.76 -4.24 -4.88
CA VAL A 140 -16.10 -5.62 -5.24
C VAL A 140 -15.13 -6.59 -4.58
N CYS A 141 -13.82 -6.31 -4.64
CA CYS A 141 -12.82 -7.12 -3.95
C CYS A 141 -13.06 -7.17 -2.43
N ALA A 142 -13.38 -6.03 -1.82
CA ALA A 142 -13.70 -5.95 -0.39
C ALA A 142 -14.97 -6.77 -0.05
N GLN A 143 -15.97 -6.75 -0.91
CA GLN A 143 -17.17 -7.56 -0.72
C GLN A 143 -16.90 -9.07 -0.89
N VAL A 144 -16.02 -9.47 -1.82
CA VAL A 144 -15.52 -10.84 -1.90
C VAL A 144 -14.78 -11.22 -0.62
N ALA A 145 -13.91 -10.33 -0.11
CA ALA A 145 -13.20 -10.55 1.15
C ALA A 145 -14.13 -10.78 2.33
N ARG A 146 -15.19 -9.97 2.47
CA ARG A 146 -16.22 -10.15 3.51
C ARG A 146 -16.99 -11.46 3.37
N LEU A 147 -17.34 -11.86 2.13
CA LEU A 147 -18.03 -13.12 1.86
C LEU A 147 -17.15 -14.31 2.28
N LEU A 148 -15.89 -14.34 1.85
CA LEU A 148 -14.97 -15.44 2.12
C LEU A 148 -14.56 -15.53 3.59
N ALA A 149 -14.40 -14.39 4.28
CA ALA A 149 -14.13 -14.37 5.72
C ALA A 149 -15.29 -14.98 6.54
N ARG A 150 -16.54 -14.78 6.10
CA ARG A 150 -17.73 -15.35 6.78
C ARG A 150 -18.03 -16.78 6.36
N HIS A 151 -17.69 -17.16 5.13
CA HIS A 151 -17.98 -18.48 4.57
C HIS A 151 -16.72 -19.10 3.94
N PRO A 152 -15.77 -19.62 4.75
CA PRO A 152 -14.51 -20.18 4.27
C PRO A 152 -14.66 -21.34 3.28
N ARG A 153 -15.80 -22.06 3.31
CA ARG A 153 -16.15 -23.10 2.32
C ARG A 153 -16.19 -22.58 0.88
N CYS A 154 -16.36 -21.28 0.67
CA CYS A 154 -16.37 -20.65 -0.66
C CYS A 154 -14.96 -20.33 -1.19
N VAL A 155 -13.90 -20.49 -0.38
CA VAL A 155 -12.53 -20.20 -0.80
C VAL A 155 -12.11 -21.17 -1.91
N PRO A 156 -11.46 -20.71 -3.00
CA PRO A 156 -10.94 -21.61 -4.03
C PRO A 156 -9.96 -22.65 -3.44
N ASP A 157 -9.96 -23.86 -3.99
CA ASP A 157 -9.18 -24.98 -3.47
C ASP A 157 -8.03 -25.40 -4.40
N GLY A 158 -7.03 -26.08 -3.84
CA GLY A 158 -5.87 -26.58 -4.56
C GLY A 158 -5.10 -25.46 -5.30
N PRO A 159 -4.72 -25.65 -6.58
CA PRO A 159 -3.93 -24.68 -7.33
C PRO A 159 -4.67 -23.35 -7.57
N HIS A 160 -6.01 -23.39 -7.60
CA HIS A 160 -6.85 -22.20 -7.77
C HIS A 160 -6.74 -21.23 -6.60
N ARG A 161 -6.42 -21.72 -5.39
CA ARG A 161 -6.19 -20.86 -4.22
C ARG A 161 -4.97 -19.96 -4.40
N LEU A 162 -3.88 -20.52 -4.93
CA LEU A 162 -2.67 -19.75 -5.19
C LEU A 162 -2.92 -18.69 -6.27
N LEU A 163 -3.56 -19.08 -7.38
CA LEU A 163 -3.94 -18.14 -8.44
C LEU A 163 -4.84 -17.03 -7.88
N PHE A 164 -5.81 -17.37 -7.04
CA PHE A 164 -6.68 -16.40 -6.39
C PHE A 164 -5.88 -15.37 -5.57
N CYS A 165 -4.94 -15.81 -4.74
CA CYS A 165 -4.09 -14.91 -3.96
C CYS A 165 -3.24 -13.99 -4.86
N GLN A 166 -2.65 -14.52 -5.93
CA GLN A 166 -1.87 -13.72 -6.89
C GLN A 166 -2.74 -12.67 -7.60
N GLN A 167 -3.97 -13.04 -7.98
CA GLN A 167 -4.90 -12.10 -8.61
C GLN A 167 -5.39 -11.03 -7.63
N LEU A 168 -5.57 -11.34 -6.34
CA LEU A 168 -5.86 -10.31 -5.33
C LEU A 168 -4.72 -9.29 -5.19
N VAL A 169 -3.46 -9.72 -5.25
CA VAL A 169 -2.31 -8.81 -5.27
C VAL A 169 -2.35 -7.91 -6.52
N ARG A 170 -2.61 -8.47 -7.69
CA ARG A 170 -2.78 -7.69 -8.94
C ARG A 170 -3.94 -6.70 -8.87
N CYS A 171 -5.06 -7.09 -8.25
CA CYS A 171 -6.21 -6.21 -8.05
C CYS A 171 -5.83 -5.04 -7.15
N LEU A 172 -5.19 -5.29 -6.00
CA LEU A 172 -4.68 -4.26 -5.11
C LEU A 172 -3.75 -3.28 -5.85
N GLY A 173 -2.88 -3.78 -6.72
CA GLY A 173 -2.02 -2.93 -7.57
C GLY A 173 -2.78 -2.04 -8.56
N ARG A 174 -4.05 -2.33 -8.86
CA ARG A 174 -4.90 -1.54 -9.77
C ARG A 174 -5.92 -0.68 -9.05
N PHE A 175 -6.01 -0.77 -7.73
CA PHE A 175 -6.97 -0.01 -6.95
C PHE A 175 -6.73 1.49 -7.12
N ARG A 176 -7.80 2.22 -7.43
CA ARG A 176 -7.82 3.68 -7.48
C ARG A 176 -8.83 4.18 -6.44
N CYS A 177 -8.50 5.27 -5.76
CA CYS A 177 -9.46 5.95 -4.88
C CYS A 177 -10.46 6.69 -5.77
N PRO A 178 -11.74 6.27 -5.80
CA PRO A 178 -12.70 6.80 -6.76
C PRO A 178 -13.31 8.14 -6.33
N ALA A 179 -13.21 8.49 -5.04
CA ALA A 179 -13.88 9.63 -4.46
C ALA A 179 -12.88 10.69 -3.99
N GLU A 180 -13.14 11.94 -4.38
CA GLU A 180 -12.46 13.11 -3.84
C GLU A 180 -13.05 13.41 -2.44
N GLY A 181 -12.19 13.56 -1.44
CA GLY A 181 -12.59 13.87 -0.06
C GLY A 181 -12.25 12.78 0.95
N GLU A 182 -12.38 13.12 2.23
CA GLU A 182 -11.96 12.30 3.36
C GLU A 182 -12.75 10.98 3.47
N GLU A 183 -14.07 11.02 3.33
CA GLU A 183 -14.92 9.83 3.41
C GLU A 183 -14.54 8.78 2.35
N GLY A 184 -14.29 9.24 1.12
CA GLY A 184 -13.83 8.41 0.03
C GLY A 184 -12.46 7.77 0.29
N ALA A 185 -11.53 8.53 0.86
CA ALA A 185 -10.22 8.03 1.25
C ALA A 185 -10.32 6.99 2.37
N VAL A 186 -11.14 7.23 3.39
CA VAL A 186 -11.36 6.27 4.49
C VAL A 186 -11.96 4.97 3.95
N GLU A 187 -13.00 5.06 3.12
CA GLU A 187 -13.62 3.88 2.52
C GLU A 187 -12.60 3.09 1.67
N PHE A 188 -11.79 3.77 0.88
CA PHE A 188 -10.73 3.17 0.09
C PHE A 188 -9.70 2.42 0.95
N LEU A 189 -9.25 3.03 2.05
CA LEU A 189 -8.31 2.42 3.00
C LEU A 189 -8.93 1.18 3.65
N GLU A 190 -10.19 1.24 4.07
CA GLU A 190 -10.91 0.09 4.64
C GLU A 190 -11.05 -1.06 3.65
N GLN A 191 -11.40 -0.75 2.39
CA GLN A 191 -11.52 -1.75 1.33
C GLN A 191 -10.18 -2.45 1.06
N ALA A 192 -9.07 -1.69 0.96
CA ALA A 192 -7.73 -2.26 0.83
C ALA A 192 -7.33 -3.12 2.04
N GLN A 193 -7.68 -2.69 3.26
CA GLN A 193 -7.42 -3.44 4.49
C GLN A 193 -8.21 -4.76 4.56
N GLN A 194 -9.46 -4.77 4.08
CA GLN A 194 -10.26 -6.00 4.04
C GLN A 194 -9.68 -7.02 3.06
N VAL A 195 -9.23 -6.56 1.88
CA VAL A 195 -8.63 -7.44 0.86
C VAL A 195 -7.29 -7.99 1.32
N SER A 196 -6.41 -7.14 1.86
CA SER A 196 -5.13 -7.61 2.41
C SER A 196 -5.31 -8.47 3.66
N GLY A 197 -6.32 -8.20 4.48
CA GLY A 197 -6.70 -9.03 5.62
C GLY A 197 -7.14 -10.44 5.21
N LEU A 198 -7.88 -10.57 4.11
CA LEU A 198 -8.21 -11.87 3.52
C LEU A 198 -6.94 -12.59 3.04
N LEU A 199 -6.04 -11.91 2.32
CA LEU A 199 -4.76 -12.49 1.91
C LEU A 199 -3.97 -13.04 3.10
N ALA A 200 -3.89 -12.29 4.19
CA ALA A 200 -3.25 -12.73 5.42
C ALA A 200 -3.91 -14.00 6.01
N GLN A 201 -5.24 -14.09 6.00
CA GLN A 201 -5.95 -15.30 6.44
C GLN A 201 -5.63 -16.50 5.55
N LEU A 202 -5.60 -16.31 4.23
CA LEU A 202 -5.27 -17.37 3.28
C LEU A 202 -3.82 -17.85 3.43
N TRP A 203 -2.88 -16.94 3.69
CA TRP A 203 -1.49 -17.29 3.96
C TRP A 203 -1.30 -18.04 5.27
N ARG A 204 -2.07 -17.73 6.33
CA ARG A 204 -2.06 -18.55 7.55
C ARG A 204 -2.51 -19.98 7.28
N ALA A 205 -3.51 -20.16 6.42
CA ALA A 205 -4.01 -21.48 6.03
C ALA A 205 -3.07 -22.21 5.04
N GLN A 206 -2.33 -21.49 4.21
CA GLN A 206 -1.39 -22.05 3.23
C GLN A 206 -0.12 -21.18 3.14
N PRO A 207 0.85 -21.33 4.07
CA PRO A 207 2.07 -20.51 4.09
C PRO A 207 2.91 -20.62 2.81
N ALA A 208 2.85 -21.76 2.12
CA ALA A 208 3.52 -21.98 0.84
C ALA A 208 3.09 -20.99 -0.26
N ALA A 209 1.94 -20.32 -0.12
CA ALA A 209 1.48 -19.31 -1.06
C ALA A 209 2.17 -17.93 -0.88
N ILE A 210 2.86 -17.69 0.24
CA ILE A 210 3.47 -16.38 0.54
C ILE A 210 4.53 -16.02 -0.51
N LEU A 211 5.53 -16.88 -0.72
CA LEU A 211 6.63 -16.58 -1.65
C LEU A 211 6.15 -16.36 -3.10
N PRO A 212 5.28 -17.20 -3.68
CA PRO A 212 4.69 -16.92 -4.99
C PRO A 212 3.90 -15.61 -5.07
N CYS A 213 3.20 -15.21 -4.01
CA CYS A 213 2.49 -13.92 -3.96
C CYS A 213 3.47 -12.74 -3.84
N LEU A 214 4.60 -12.93 -3.16
CA LEU A 214 5.66 -11.92 -3.10
C LEU A 214 6.36 -11.72 -4.42
N LYS A 215 6.60 -12.80 -5.18
CA LYS A 215 7.09 -12.71 -6.56
C LYS A 215 6.11 -11.92 -7.43
N GLU A 216 4.81 -12.17 -7.27
CA GLU A 216 3.78 -11.41 -7.98
C GLU A 216 3.75 -9.94 -7.56
N LEU A 217 3.83 -9.65 -6.26
CA LEU A 217 3.90 -8.29 -5.75
C LEU A 217 5.14 -7.57 -6.30
N PHE A 218 6.30 -8.23 -6.33
CA PHE A 218 7.51 -7.68 -6.91
C PHE A 218 7.31 -7.38 -8.40
N ALA A 219 6.78 -8.32 -9.18
CA ALA A 219 6.50 -8.13 -10.60
C ALA A 219 5.59 -6.93 -10.88
N VAL A 220 4.57 -6.70 -10.03
CA VAL A 220 3.69 -5.54 -10.15
C VAL A 220 4.43 -4.24 -9.85
N ILE A 221 5.26 -4.18 -8.79
CA ILE A 221 5.96 -2.94 -8.41
C ILE A 221 7.22 -2.70 -9.24
N SER A 222 7.79 -3.69 -9.90
CA SER A 222 8.95 -3.52 -10.79
C SER A 222 8.55 -3.20 -12.23
N CYS A 223 7.26 -3.27 -12.56
CA CYS A 223 6.73 -3.03 -13.90
C CYS A 223 6.90 -1.56 -14.33
N THR A 224 7.54 -1.30 -15.45
CA THR A 224 7.81 0.05 -15.99
C THR A 224 6.72 0.55 -16.94
N GLU A 225 5.50 -0.02 -16.88
CA GLU A 225 4.33 0.48 -17.63
C GLU A 225 3.96 1.92 -17.25
N GLU A 226 3.24 2.63 -18.14
CA GLU A 226 2.93 4.06 -18.00
C GLU A 226 2.13 4.40 -16.72
N GLU A 227 1.20 3.52 -16.31
CA GLU A 227 0.44 3.73 -15.07
C GLU A 227 1.12 3.08 -13.87
N PRO A 228 1.48 3.84 -12.82
CA PRO A 228 2.05 3.26 -11.61
C PRO A 228 1.00 2.41 -10.86
N PRO A 229 1.44 1.33 -10.21
CA PRO A 229 0.59 0.53 -9.35
C PRO A 229 0.17 1.34 -8.12
N SER A 230 -0.97 0.98 -7.56
CA SER A 230 -1.54 1.59 -6.38
C SER A 230 -0.66 1.40 -5.14
N SER A 231 -0.57 2.44 -4.31
CA SER A 231 0.02 2.35 -2.96
C SER A 231 -0.77 1.42 -2.04
N ALA A 232 -1.98 0.97 -2.41
CA ALA A 232 -2.73 -0.04 -1.67
C ALA A 232 -1.96 -1.36 -1.51
N LEU A 233 -0.96 -1.64 -2.36
CA LEU A 233 -0.03 -2.76 -2.18
C LEU A 233 0.76 -2.71 -0.87
N ALA A 234 0.96 -1.53 -0.29
CA ALA A 234 1.53 -1.37 1.04
C ALA A 234 0.72 -2.10 2.12
N SER A 235 -0.59 -2.26 1.92
CA SER A 235 -1.43 -3.04 2.84
C SER A 235 -1.12 -4.53 2.84
N VAL A 236 -0.37 -5.05 1.85
CA VAL A 236 0.03 -6.45 1.78
C VAL A 236 1.25 -6.70 2.68
N VAL A 237 2.26 -5.83 2.61
CA VAL A 237 3.56 -6.05 3.26
C VAL A 237 3.50 -6.05 4.79
N GLN A 238 2.51 -5.38 5.37
CA GLN A 238 2.28 -5.37 6.83
C GLN A 238 1.96 -6.77 7.39
N HIS A 239 1.49 -7.70 6.55
CA HIS A 239 1.08 -9.05 6.95
C HIS A 239 2.19 -10.08 6.77
N LEU A 240 3.35 -9.67 6.25
CA LEU A 240 4.46 -10.58 6.01
C LEU A 240 5.24 -10.85 7.29
N PRO A 241 5.55 -12.13 7.59
CA PRO A 241 6.45 -12.47 8.69
C PRO A 241 7.83 -11.84 8.47
N LEU A 242 8.37 -11.18 9.50
CA LEU A 242 9.68 -10.52 9.42
C LEU A 242 10.82 -11.55 9.26
N GLU A 243 10.59 -12.79 9.67
CA GLU A 243 11.51 -13.92 9.54
C GLU A 243 11.80 -14.26 8.07
N LEU A 244 10.88 -13.92 7.15
CA LEU A 244 11.08 -14.12 5.71
C LEU A 244 11.88 -12.99 5.05
N MET A 245 12.09 -11.86 5.75
CA MET A 245 12.65 -10.65 5.18
C MET A 245 14.03 -10.87 4.58
N ASP A 246 14.96 -11.43 5.34
CA ASP A 246 16.33 -11.67 4.89
C ASP A 246 16.36 -12.61 3.68
N GLY A 247 15.53 -13.65 3.69
CA GLY A 247 15.42 -14.60 2.58
C GLY A 247 14.88 -13.93 1.30
N VAL A 248 13.82 -13.14 1.42
CA VAL A 248 13.19 -12.43 0.29
C VAL A 248 14.14 -11.37 -0.28
N VAL A 249 14.74 -10.55 0.57
CA VAL A 249 15.67 -9.49 0.16
C VAL A 249 16.91 -10.08 -0.48
N ARG A 250 17.50 -11.13 0.10
CA ARG A 250 18.68 -11.80 -0.47
C ARG A 250 18.36 -12.43 -1.82
N ASN A 251 17.21 -13.10 -1.96
CA ASN A 251 16.82 -13.67 -3.24
C ASN A 251 16.65 -12.58 -4.29
N LEU A 252 15.95 -11.49 -3.95
CA LEU A 252 15.71 -10.39 -4.86
C LEU A 252 16.98 -9.66 -5.28
N SER A 253 17.89 -9.40 -4.33
CA SER A 253 19.11 -8.63 -4.58
C SER A 253 20.15 -9.41 -5.39
N ASN A 254 20.08 -10.74 -5.39
CA ASN A 254 20.98 -11.63 -6.14
C ASN A 254 20.31 -12.27 -7.36
N ASP A 255 19.10 -11.85 -7.73
CA ASP A 255 18.40 -12.41 -8.89
C ASP A 255 18.89 -11.74 -10.19
N ASP A 256 19.73 -12.45 -10.94
CA ASP A 256 20.28 -11.96 -12.22
C ASP A 256 19.22 -11.71 -13.29
N SER A 257 17.99 -12.21 -13.12
CA SER A 257 16.88 -11.93 -14.03
C SER A 257 16.24 -10.56 -13.82
N VAL A 258 16.53 -9.90 -12.69
CA VAL A 258 15.98 -8.58 -12.36
C VAL A 258 16.94 -7.50 -12.81
N THR A 259 16.48 -6.66 -13.73
CA THR A 259 17.29 -5.54 -14.24
C THR A 259 17.41 -4.41 -13.20
N ASP A 260 18.49 -3.60 -13.30
CA ASP A 260 18.69 -2.46 -12.42
C ASP A 260 17.54 -1.44 -12.49
N SER A 261 16.94 -1.25 -13.67
CA SER A 261 15.77 -0.38 -13.86
C SER A 261 14.52 -0.90 -13.15
N GLN A 262 14.27 -2.21 -13.23
CA GLN A 262 13.18 -2.87 -12.50
C GLN A 262 13.39 -2.75 -10.98
N MET A 263 14.63 -2.96 -10.53
CA MET A 263 14.99 -2.85 -9.12
C MET A 263 14.82 -1.42 -8.61
N LEU A 264 15.33 -0.43 -9.34
CA LEU A 264 15.16 1.00 -9.05
C LEU A 264 13.68 1.38 -8.98
N THR A 265 12.88 0.94 -9.94
CA THR A 265 11.43 1.18 -9.98
C THR A 265 10.73 0.57 -8.76
N ALA A 266 11.08 -0.66 -8.40
CA ALA A 266 10.52 -1.35 -7.24
C ALA A 266 10.85 -0.64 -5.92
N ILE A 267 12.13 -0.33 -5.64
CA ILE A 267 12.51 0.37 -4.40
C ILE A 267 11.92 1.79 -4.34
N SER A 268 11.87 2.48 -5.48
CA SER A 268 11.23 3.80 -5.60
C SER A 268 9.76 3.77 -5.17
N ARG A 269 9.00 2.76 -5.61
CA ARG A 269 7.59 2.56 -5.25
C ARG A 269 7.40 2.05 -3.81
N MET A 270 8.32 1.23 -3.31
CA MET A 270 8.33 0.82 -1.90
C MET A 270 8.52 2.03 -0.98
N ILE A 271 9.39 2.98 -1.34
CA ILE A 271 9.56 4.22 -0.55
C ILE A 271 8.28 5.07 -0.58
N ASP A 272 7.55 5.12 -1.71
CA ASP A 272 6.28 5.84 -1.77
C ASP A 272 5.23 5.26 -0.79
N TRP A 273 5.32 3.98 -0.42
CA TRP A 273 4.45 3.34 0.57
C TRP A 273 4.60 3.88 1.99
N VAL A 274 5.65 4.65 2.30
CA VAL A 274 5.73 5.42 3.55
C VAL A 274 4.50 6.33 3.72
N SER A 275 3.84 6.72 2.62
CA SER A 275 2.61 7.50 2.67
C SER A 275 1.35 6.70 3.04
N TRP A 276 1.43 5.37 3.19
CA TRP A 276 0.27 4.51 3.48
C TRP A 276 -0.08 4.52 4.98
N PRO A 277 -1.22 5.09 5.41
CA PRO A 277 -1.50 5.35 6.83
C PRO A 277 -1.69 4.09 7.68
N LEU A 278 -2.21 3.01 7.10
CA LEU A 278 -2.50 1.77 7.84
C LEU A 278 -1.32 0.79 7.86
N GLY A 279 -0.18 1.20 7.31
CA GLY A 279 0.98 0.35 7.13
C GLY A 279 1.71 0.05 8.43
N LYS A 280 2.07 -1.22 8.64
CA LYS A 280 2.99 -1.63 9.71
C LYS A 280 4.26 -2.22 9.11
N ASN A 281 5.40 -1.94 9.73
CA ASN A 281 6.72 -2.45 9.34
C ASN A 281 7.16 -2.09 7.90
N ILE A 282 6.52 -1.12 7.24
CA ILE A 282 6.86 -0.72 5.87
C ILE A 282 8.32 -0.22 5.82
N ASP A 283 8.69 0.61 6.79
CA ASP A 283 10.05 1.10 7.05
C ASP A 283 11.07 -0.05 7.08
N LYS A 284 10.76 -1.13 7.81
CA LYS A 284 11.67 -2.27 7.93
C LYS A 284 11.91 -2.95 6.59
N TRP A 285 10.85 -3.15 5.78
CA TRP A 285 10.97 -3.75 4.44
C TRP A 285 11.75 -2.85 3.47
N ILE A 286 11.53 -1.54 3.51
CA ILE A 286 12.29 -0.57 2.71
C ILE A 286 13.77 -0.62 3.10
N ILE A 287 14.08 -0.47 4.39
CA ILE A 287 15.45 -0.44 4.90
C ILE A 287 16.15 -1.75 4.62
N ALA A 288 15.48 -2.89 4.78
CA ALA A 288 16.06 -4.20 4.46
C ALA A 288 16.42 -4.31 2.99
N LEU A 289 15.56 -3.87 2.06
CA LEU A 289 15.90 -3.86 0.64
C LEU A 289 17.08 -2.91 0.33
N LEU A 290 17.12 -1.72 0.94
CA LEU A 290 18.26 -0.81 0.77
C LEU A 290 19.57 -1.44 1.30
N LYS A 291 19.52 -2.15 2.43
CA LYS A 291 20.67 -2.91 2.95
C LYS A 291 21.07 -4.05 2.01
N GLY A 292 20.10 -4.77 1.46
CA GLY A 292 20.32 -5.83 0.47
C GLY A 292 21.06 -5.31 -0.77
N LEU A 293 20.58 -4.20 -1.34
CA LEU A 293 21.22 -3.55 -2.48
C LEU A 293 22.64 -3.06 -2.17
N ALA A 294 22.87 -2.56 -0.95
CA ALA A 294 24.21 -2.15 -0.52
C ALA A 294 25.15 -3.36 -0.41
N ALA A 295 24.66 -4.50 0.09
CA ALA A 295 25.44 -5.74 0.21
C ALA A 295 25.88 -6.29 -1.15
N VAL A 296 25.07 -6.12 -2.19
CA VAL A 296 25.40 -6.49 -3.59
C VAL A 296 26.03 -5.33 -4.39
N LYS A 297 26.48 -4.27 -3.71
CA LYS A 297 27.19 -3.12 -4.29
C LYS A 297 26.41 -2.36 -5.38
N LYS A 298 25.08 -2.36 -5.34
CA LYS A 298 24.22 -1.60 -6.27
C LYS A 298 24.10 -0.12 -5.86
N PHE A 299 25.24 0.55 -5.68
CA PHE A 299 25.28 1.92 -5.15
C PHE A 299 24.63 2.96 -6.06
N SER A 300 24.71 2.81 -7.39
CA SER A 300 24.07 3.74 -8.32
C SER A 300 22.56 3.81 -8.10
N ILE A 301 21.90 2.66 -7.90
CA ILE A 301 20.46 2.58 -7.59
C ILE A 301 20.15 3.29 -6.27
N LEU A 302 20.98 3.04 -5.25
CA LEU A 302 20.83 3.62 -3.93
C LEU A 302 20.99 5.14 -3.93
N ILE A 303 21.94 5.65 -4.72
CA ILE A 303 22.17 7.08 -4.90
C ILE A 303 20.96 7.72 -5.58
N GLU A 304 20.57 7.17 -6.73
CA GLU A 304 19.49 7.71 -7.55
C GLU A 304 18.16 7.74 -6.80
N VAL A 305 17.77 6.62 -6.17
CA VAL A 305 16.53 6.57 -5.39
C VAL A 305 16.57 7.52 -4.20
N SER A 306 17.73 7.72 -3.59
CA SER A 306 17.86 8.63 -2.44
C SER A 306 17.61 10.06 -2.84
N LEU A 307 18.30 10.54 -3.87
CA LEU A 307 18.12 11.89 -4.39
C LEU A 307 16.69 12.11 -4.89
N ALA A 308 16.08 11.11 -5.54
CA ALA A 308 14.74 11.22 -6.09
C ALA A 308 13.60 11.23 -5.04
N LYS A 309 13.82 10.66 -3.85
CA LYS A 309 12.74 10.39 -2.87
C LYS A 309 12.91 11.08 -1.52
N ILE A 310 14.10 11.59 -1.17
CA ILE A 310 14.37 12.05 0.18
C ILE A 310 13.45 13.19 0.64
N GLU A 311 13.17 14.17 -0.22
CA GLU A 311 12.22 15.26 0.08
C GLU A 311 10.80 14.73 0.33
N LYS A 312 10.37 13.72 -0.46
CA LYS A 312 9.06 13.10 -0.29
C LYS A 312 8.97 12.38 1.05
N VAL A 313 10.00 11.62 1.44
CA VAL A 313 10.06 10.96 2.75
C VAL A 313 10.07 12.00 3.87
N PHE A 314 10.88 13.05 3.74
CA PHE A 314 10.96 14.15 4.71
C PHE A 314 9.60 14.82 4.93
N SER A 315 8.85 15.10 3.85
CA SER A 315 7.52 15.71 3.96
C SER A 315 6.52 14.89 4.80
N LYS A 316 6.74 13.56 4.94
CA LYS A 316 5.85 12.68 5.72
C LYS A 316 6.04 12.80 7.23
N LEU A 317 7.08 13.49 7.69
CA LEU A 317 7.26 13.80 9.12
C LEU A 317 6.13 14.68 9.68
N LEU A 318 5.45 15.47 8.84
CA LEU A 318 4.28 16.28 9.24
C LEU A 318 3.03 15.45 9.56
N TYR A 319 3.01 14.15 9.22
CA TYR A 319 1.80 13.32 9.36
C TYR A 319 1.98 12.31 10.50
N PRO A 320 1.35 12.51 11.67
CA PRO A 320 1.61 11.71 12.88
C PRO A 320 1.52 10.20 12.67
N ILE A 321 0.57 9.75 11.85
CA ILE A 321 0.29 8.33 11.61
C ILE A 321 1.48 7.61 10.93
N VAL A 322 2.16 8.28 10.00
CA VAL A 322 3.27 7.69 9.21
C VAL A 322 4.64 8.21 9.63
N ARG A 323 4.69 9.21 10.50
CA ARG A 323 5.89 9.93 10.95
C ARG A 323 7.01 9.00 11.39
N GLY A 324 6.71 8.00 12.23
CA GLY A 324 7.72 7.08 12.75
C GLY A 324 8.41 6.27 11.64
N ALA A 325 7.63 5.74 10.70
CA ALA A 325 8.16 5.00 9.56
C ALA A 325 8.98 5.92 8.63
N ALA A 326 8.47 7.12 8.35
CA ALA A 326 9.15 8.12 7.54
C ALA A 326 10.50 8.53 8.13
N LEU A 327 10.54 8.78 9.44
CA LEU A 327 11.76 9.15 10.15
C LEU A 327 12.80 8.03 10.14
N SER A 328 12.37 6.78 10.31
CA SER A 328 13.27 5.62 10.24
C SER A 328 13.92 5.49 8.87
N VAL A 329 13.13 5.61 7.79
CA VAL A 329 13.63 5.56 6.41
C VAL A 329 14.55 6.76 6.13
N LEU A 330 14.17 7.97 6.52
CA LEU A 330 14.98 9.18 6.35
C LEU A 330 16.34 9.06 7.06
N LYS A 331 16.34 8.62 8.32
CA LYS A 331 17.55 8.44 9.12
C LYS A 331 18.49 7.46 8.44
N TYR A 332 17.97 6.33 7.96
CA TYR A 332 18.77 5.36 7.22
C TYR A 332 19.35 6.00 5.94
N MET A 333 18.52 6.62 5.09
CA MET A 333 18.98 7.23 3.84
C MET A 333 20.10 8.26 4.05
N LEU A 334 19.94 9.20 5.00
CA LEU A 334 20.95 10.23 5.29
C LEU A 334 22.22 9.67 5.92
N LEU A 335 22.10 8.78 6.91
CA LEU A 335 23.27 8.19 7.56
C LEU A 335 24.04 7.24 6.64
N THR A 336 23.40 6.69 5.61
CA THR A 336 24.09 5.84 4.62
C THR A 336 24.68 6.63 3.46
N PHE A 337 24.07 7.76 3.09
CA PHE A 337 24.49 8.62 1.97
C PHE A 337 25.58 9.60 2.43
N GLN A 338 26.81 9.11 2.65
CA GLN A 338 27.90 9.92 3.23
C GLN A 338 28.97 10.40 2.23
N HIS A 339 28.83 10.05 0.95
CA HIS A 339 29.82 10.35 -0.09
C HIS A 339 29.61 11.74 -0.74
N SER A 340 28.43 12.34 -0.59
CA SER A 340 28.08 13.67 -1.10
C SER A 340 27.06 14.35 -0.17
N HIS A 341 27.09 15.67 -0.12
CA HIS A 341 26.16 16.49 0.67
C HIS A 341 24.79 16.71 -0.02
N GLU A 342 24.66 16.33 -1.29
CA GLU A 342 23.48 16.61 -2.13
C GLU A 342 22.16 16.21 -1.47
N ALA A 343 22.04 14.96 -0.99
CA ALA A 343 20.80 14.47 -0.38
C ALA A 343 20.39 15.30 0.84
N PHE A 344 21.33 15.67 1.70
CA PHE A 344 21.06 16.53 2.85
C PHE A 344 20.70 17.96 2.43
N HIS A 345 21.42 18.50 1.44
CA HIS A 345 21.21 19.87 0.94
C HIS A 345 19.83 20.07 0.33
N LEU A 346 19.23 19.03 -0.27
CA LEU A 346 17.84 19.05 -0.74
C LEU A 346 16.83 19.34 0.39
N LEU A 347 17.17 19.02 1.63
CA LEU A 347 16.25 19.18 2.77
C LEU A 347 16.36 20.53 3.47
N LEU A 348 17.46 21.26 3.29
CA LEU A 348 17.75 22.49 4.05
C LEU A 348 16.64 23.55 3.97
N PRO A 349 16.03 23.83 2.80
CA PRO A 349 14.92 24.79 2.72
C PRO A 349 13.67 24.34 3.50
N HIS A 350 13.50 23.04 3.72
CA HIS A 350 12.30 22.44 4.31
C HIS A 350 12.42 22.21 5.82
N ILE A 351 13.63 22.23 6.39
CA ILE A 351 13.85 21.95 7.81
C ILE A 351 13.25 23.03 8.72
N PRO A 352 13.51 24.34 8.52
CA PRO A 352 12.92 25.37 9.38
C PRO A 352 11.37 25.34 9.44
N PRO A 353 10.62 25.27 8.32
CA PRO A 353 9.16 25.20 8.39
C PRO A 353 8.65 23.88 9.00
N MET A 354 9.37 22.76 8.80
CA MET A 354 9.06 21.48 9.46
C MET A 354 9.18 21.60 10.98
N VAL A 355 10.30 22.15 11.46
CA VAL A 355 10.55 22.34 12.89
C VAL A 355 9.49 23.25 13.51
N ALA A 356 9.21 24.40 12.88
CA ALA A 356 8.17 25.32 13.34
C ALA A 356 6.79 24.65 13.42
N SER A 357 6.44 23.80 12.45
CA SER A 357 5.18 23.06 12.43
C SER A 357 5.08 22.03 13.56
N LEU A 358 6.16 21.27 13.80
CA LEU A 358 6.20 20.25 14.86
C LEU A 358 6.24 20.87 16.27
N VAL A 359 6.91 22.01 16.44
CA VAL A 359 6.89 22.78 17.70
C VAL A 359 5.48 23.28 17.97
N LYS A 360 4.79 23.80 16.94
CA LYS A 360 3.41 24.28 17.06
C LYS A 360 2.41 23.14 17.33
N GLU A 361 2.67 21.94 16.84
CA GLU A 361 1.82 20.76 17.08
C GLU A 361 1.74 20.39 18.57
N ASP A 362 2.82 20.63 19.33
CA ASP A 362 2.92 20.37 20.78
C ASP A 362 2.43 18.96 21.18
N SER A 363 2.85 17.96 20.42
CA SER A 363 2.50 16.55 20.66
C SER A 363 3.74 15.73 21.02
N ASN A 364 3.57 14.71 21.88
CA ASN A 364 4.66 13.78 22.23
C ASN A 364 5.37 13.19 20.99
N SER A 365 4.58 12.90 19.95
CA SER A 365 5.11 12.37 18.68
C SER A 365 5.89 13.44 17.92
N GLY A 366 5.45 14.69 17.94
CA GLY A 366 6.16 15.82 17.36
C GLY A 366 7.48 16.09 18.09
N THR A 367 7.47 16.13 19.42
CA THR A 367 8.67 16.33 20.26
C THR A 367 9.71 15.23 20.02
N SER A 368 9.31 13.96 20.05
CA SER A 368 10.24 12.85 19.78
C SER A 368 10.81 12.88 18.35
N CYS A 369 10.04 13.37 17.39
CA CYS A 369 10.50 13.56 16.01
C CYS A 369 11.48 14.73 15.89
N LEU A 370 11.25 15.84 16.60
CA LEU A 370 12.14 16.98 16.65
C LEU A 370 13.51 16.62 17.24
N GLU A 371 13.54 15.90 18.35
CA GLU A 371 14.78 15.44 18.98
C GLU A 371 15.64 14.60 18.02
N GLN A 372 15.01 13.63 17.35
CA GLN A 372 15.69 12.77 16.39
C GLN A 372 16.09 13.49 15.10
N LEU A 373 15.28 14.46 14.65
CA LEU A 373 15.61 15.30 13.50
C LEU A 373 16.80 16.20 13.82
N ALA A 374 16.84 16.82 15.00
CA ALA A 374 17.97 17.63 15.45
C ALA A 374 19.25 16.78 15.54
N GLU A 375 19.20 15.58 16.13
CA GLU A 375 20.34 14.64 16.16
C GLU A 375 20.86 14.38 14.74
N LEU A 376 19.95 14.10 13.80
CA LEU A 376 20.29 13.81 12.41
C LEU A 376 20.89 15.02 11.69
N VAL A 377 20.33 16.22 11.87
CA VAL A 377 20.86 17.47 11.31
C VAL A 377 22.28 17.72 11.82
N HIS A 378 22.53 17.58 13.13
CA HIS A 378 23.86 17.70 13.70
C HIS A 378 24.84 16.69 13.11
N CYS A 379 24.43 15.43 12.91
CA CYS A 379 25.25 14.44 12.22
C CYS A 379 25.61 14.88 10.79
N MET A 380 24.66 15.40 10.03
CA MET A 380 24.88 15.80 8.64
C MET A 380 25.76 17.06 8.53
N VAL A 381 25.54 18.06 9.39
CA VAL A 381 26.38 19.27 9.45
C VAL A 381 27.82 18.92 9.85
N PHE A 382 28.00 18.04 10.84
CA PHE A 382 29.31 17.53 11.23
C PHE A 382 29.99 16.77 10.09
N ARG A 383 29.23 15.94 9.36
CA ARG A 383 29.76 15.16 8.23
C ARG A 383 30.17 16.03 7.04
N PHE A 384 29.41 17.10 6.77
CA PHE A 384 29.60 17.96 5.60
C PHE A 384 29.90 19.42 5.98
N PRO A 385 31.08 19.71 6.55
CA PRO A 385 31.46 21.07 6.93
C PRO A 385 31.74 21.95 5.70
N GLY A 386 31.71 23.27 5.91
CA GLY A 386 32.09 24.28 4.91
C GLY A 386 30.94 25.05 4.26
N PHE A 387 29.74 25.02 4.85
CA PHE A 387 28.55 25.72 4.34
C PHE A 387 27.84 26.54 5.45
N PRO A 388 28.52 27.46 6.14
CA PRO A 388 27.97 28.16 7.30
C PRO A 388 26.69 28.94 6.97
N ASP A 389 26.70 29.74 5.91
CA ASP A 389 25.55 30.56 5.50
C ASP A 389 24.31 29.71 5.14
N LEU A 390 24.55 28.51 4.60
CA LEU A 390 23.48 27.58 4.23
C LEU A 390 22.91 26.84 5.45
N TYR A 391 23.74 26.59 6.47
CA TYR A 391 23.35 25.88 7.68
C TYR A 391 22.79 26.81 8.77
N GLU A 392 23.15 28.09 8.77
CA GLU A 392 22.71 29.07 9.78
C GLU A 392 21.19 29.06 10.01
N PRO A 393 20.31 29.14 8.99
CA PRO A 393 18.86 29.12 9.22
C PRO A 393 18.36 27.81 9.83
N VAL A 394 19.02 26.70 9.50
CA VAL A 394 18.68 25.37 10.01
C VAL A 394 19.12 25.21 11.46
N MET A 395 20.35 25.64 11.78
CA MET A 395 20.89 25.60 13.13
C MET A 395 20.11 26.51 14.07
N GLU A 396 19.69 27.68 13.60
CA GLU A 396 18.82 28.59 14.36
C GLU A 396 17.46 27.96 14.65
N ALA A 397 16.88 27.21 13.70
CA ALA A 397 15.60 26.55 13.89
C ALA A 397 15.64 25.45 14.98
N ILE A 398 16.79 24.78 15.17
CA ILE A 398 16.96 23.68 16.14
C ILE A 398 17.73 24.07 17.40
N LYS A 399 18.05 25.35 17.61
CA LYS A 399 18.96 25.83 18.68
C LYS A 399 18.53 25.45 20.10
N ASP A 400 17.23 25.32 20.33
CA ASP A 400 16.65 25.02 21.65
C ASP A 400 16.53 23.49 21.89
N LEU A 401 16.91 22.67 20.91
CA LEU A 401 16.88 21.21 20.99
C LEU A 401 18.22 20.65 21.48
N HIS A 402 18.20 19.39 21.93
CA HIS A 402 19.40 18.74 22.45
C HIS A 402 20.49 18.59 21.37
N VAL A 403 21.69 19.07 21.68
CA VAL A 403 22.89 18.88 20.86
C VAL A 403 23.58 17.57 21.25
N PRO A 404 23.69 16.58 20.33
CA PRO A 404 24.36 15.32 20.63
C PRO A 404 25.87 15.52 20.82
N SER A 405 26.49 14.68 21.64
CA SER A 405 27.95 14.68 21.81
C SER A 405 28.67 14.26 20.53
N GLU A 406 29.92 14.70 20.37
CA GLU A 406 30.72 14.33 19.20
C GLU A 406 30.91 12.81 19.08
N ASP A 407 31.08 12.11 20.20
CA ASP A 407 31.18 10.64 20.23
C ASP A 407 29.89 9.97 19.73
N ARG A 408 28.72 10.53 20.11
CA ARG A 408 27.42 10.06 19.64
C ARG A 408 27.28 10.28 18.13
N ILE A 409 27.68 11.45 17.62
CA ILE A 409 27.67 11.76 16.19
C ILE A 409 28.56 10.76 15.41
N LYS A 410 29.79 10.53 15.88
CA LYS A 410 30.73 9.57 15.26
C LYS A 410 30.18 8.15 15.29
N GLN A 411 29.55 7.74 16.40
CA GLN A 411 28.92 6.43 16.51
C GLN A 411 27.82 6.24 15.46
N LEU A 412 26.93 7.22 15.29
CA LEU A 412 25.83 7.16 14.32
C LEU A 412 26.34 7.15 12.88
N LEU A 413 27.33 7.98 12.55
CA LEU A 413 27.96 7.97 11.23
C LEU A 413 28.73 6.67 10.94
N GLY A 414 29.24 5.99 11.98
CA GLY A 414 29.99 4.75 11.83
C GLY A 414 29.13 3.48 11.63
N GLN A 415 27.87 3.47 12.08
CA GLN A 415 27.02 2.27 12.07
C GLN A 415 26.44 1.92 10.69
N ASP A 416 26.18 2.92 9.85
CA ASP A 416 25.29 2.76 8.69
C ASP A 416 25.89 3.21 7.34
N ALA A 417 27.16 3.60 7.26
CA ALA A 417 27.76 3.98 5.97
C ALA A 417 27.68 2.80 4.97
N TRP A 418 27.12 3.02 3.77
CA TRP A 418 27.19 2.05 2.66
C TRP A 418 28.66 1.72 2.44
N THR A 419 29.08 0.57 2.97
CA THR A 419 30.47 0.14 3.17
C THR A 419 31.31 0.98 4.14
N SER A 420 31.46 0.48 5.37
CA SER A 420 32.71 0.66 6.14
C SER A 420 33.86 -0.12 5.48
N GLN A 421 34.12 0.14 4.19
CA GLN A 421 35.41 -0.09 3.57
C GLN A 421 35.85 1.24 2.97
N LYS A 422 36.87 1.81 3.60
CA LYS A 422 37.58 3.00 3.13
C LYS A 422 37.84 2.90 1.63
N SER A 423 37.46 3.94 0.90
CA SER A 423 38.21 4.42 -0.27
C SER A 423 38.37 3.44 -1.46
N GLU A 424 37.27 3.01 -2.10
CA GLU A 424 37.33 2.49 -3.48
C GLU A 424 36.39 3.21 -4.46
N LEU A 425 35.37 3.92 -3.98
CA LEU A 425 34.43 4.71 -4.82
C LEU A 425 35.05 5.96 -5.46
N ALA A 426 36.23 6.40 -4.99
CA ALA A 426 36.96 7.52 -5.59
C ALA A 426 37.48 7.20 -7.01
N GLY A 427 37.61 5.92 -7.38
CA GLY A 427 38.13 5.50 -8.68
C GLY A 427 37.13 5.54 -9.84
N PHE A 428 35.81 5.54 -9.56
CA PHE A 428 34.77 5.38 -10.58
C PHE A 428 34.07 6.68 -11.02
N TYR A 429 34.30 7.79 -10.32
CA TYR A 429 33.73 9.10 -10.66
C TYR A 429 34.82 10.19 -10.67
N PRO A 430 35.38 10.54 -11.85
CA PRO A 430 36.43 11.55 -11.97
C PRO A 430 36.01 12.98 -11.57
N ARG A 431 34.73 13.21 -11.25
CA ARG A 431 34.20 14.51 -10.81
C ARG A 431 34.14 14.69 -9.30
N LEU A 432 34.51 13.68 -8.50
CA LEU A 432 34.53 13.78 -7.05
C LEU A 432 35.92 14.24 -6.59
N MET A 433 36.04 15.55 -6.36
CA MET A 433 37.26 16.15 -5.84
C MET A 433 37.53 15.65 -4.41
N ALA A 434 38.67 14.98 -4.23
CA ALA A 434 39.27 14.83 -2.91
C ALA A 434 39.64 16.23 -2.39
N LYS A 435 38.99 16.69 -1.31
CA LYS A 435 39.43 17.89 -0.59
C LYS A 435 40.81 17.63 0.01
N SER A 436 41.74 18.57 -0.16
CA SER A 436 42.99 18.58 0.60
C SER A 436 42.71 18.95 2.05
N ASP A 437 43.54 18.46 2.98
CA ASP A 437 43.45 18.69 4.43
C ASP A 437 43.46 20.17 4.86
N THR A 438 43.70 21.10 3.92
CA THR A 438 43.75 22.54 4.17
C THR A 438 42.48 23.29 3.76
N GLY A 439 41.47 22.61 3.22
CA GLY A 439 40.19 23.23 2.84
C GLY A 439 40.26 24.23 1.67
N LYS A 440 41.41 24.36 1.00
CA LYS A 440 41.56 25.18 -0.20
C LYS A 440 41.44 24.31 -1.46
N ILE A 441 40.73 24.82 -2.46
CA ILE A 441 40.73 24.27 -3.82
C ILE A 441 42.10 24.59 -4.42
N GLY A 442 43.04 23.66 -4.33
CA GLY A 442 44.26 23.72 -5.11
C GLY A 442 43.89 23.54 -6.59
N LEU A 443 44.39 24.42 -7.47
CA LEU A 443 44.37 24.15 -8.91
C LEU A 443 45.05 22.79 -9.13
N ILE A 444 44.31 21.84 -9.71
CA ILE A 444 44.87 20.54 -10.10
C ILE A 444 45.89 20.82 -11.20
N ASN A 445 47.17 20.68 -10.86
CA ASN A 445 48.23 20.65 -11.86
C ASN A 445 48.08 19.33 -12.63
N LEU A 446 47.35 19.37 -13.74
CA LEU A 446 47.15 18.24 -14.67
C LEU A 446 48.45 17.84 -15.40
N GLY A 447 49.62 18.26 -14.92
CA GLY A 447 50.91 18.16 -15.62
C GLY A 447 51.00 19.04 -16.87
N ASN A 448 49.88 19.31 -17.54
CA ASN A 448 49.80 20.03 -18.81
C ASN A 448 50.33 21.46 -18.71
N THR A 449 50.06 22.19 -17.62
CA THR A 449 50.56 23.57 -17.45
C THR A 449 52.08 23.59 -17.22
N CYS A 450 52.60 22.59 -16.49
CA CYS A 450 54.04 22.43 -16.25
C CYS A 450 54.76 21.96 -17.52
N TYR A 451 54.14 21.05 -18.28
CA TYR A 451 54.62 20.54 -19.56
C TYR A 451 54.64 21.63 -20.63
N VAL A 452 53.56 22.40 -20.77
CA VAL A 452 53.49 23.54 -21.70
C VAL A 452 54.47 24.63 -21.30
N ASN A 453 54.65 24.93 -20.01
CA ASN A 453 55.70 25.86 -19.58
C ASN A 453 57.12 25.34 -19.89
N SER A 454 57.36 24.04 -19.77
CA SER A 454 58.66 23.45 -20.12
C SER A 454 58.95 23.49 -21.63
N ILE A 455 57.92 23.27 -22.46
CA ILE A 455 58.01 23.39 -23.92
C ILE A 455 58.19 24.85 -24.35
N LEU A 456 57.45 25.79 -23.75
CA LEU A 456 57.59 27.22 -24.04
C LEU A 456 58.96 27.75 -23.62
N GLN A 457 59.48 27.32 -22.46
CA GLN A 457 60.85 27.65 -22.04
C GLN A 457 61.88 27.06 -22.99
N ALA A 458 61.74 25.80 -23.40
CA ALA A 458 62.64 25.17 -24.36
C ALA A 458 62.61 25.88 -25.73
N LEU A 459 61.43 26.27 -26.23
CA LEU A 459 61.28 27.02 -27.49
C LEU A 459 61.83 28.45 -27.38
N PHE A 460 61.66 29.10 -26.23
CA PHE A 460 62.23 30.43 -25.97
C PHE A 460 63.75 30.41 -25.82
N MET A 461 64.33 29.34 -25.27
CA MET A 461 65.79 29.17 -25.17
C MET A 461 66.42 28.63 -26.46
N ALA A 462 65.62 28.13 -27.40
CA ALA A 462 66.06 27.62 -28.70
C ALA A 462 65.97 28.65 -29.83
N SER A 463 65.63 29.91 -29.54
CA SER A 463 65.72 31.00 -30.51
C SER A 463 67.13 31.61 -30.53
N GLU A 464 68.07 30.88 -31.10
CA GLU A 464 69.21 31.39 -31.87
C GLU A 464 69.34 30.60 -33.17
#